data_AF-A0A383A325-F1
#
_entry.id   AF-A0A383A325-F1
#
_cell.length_a   1.000
_cell.length_b   1.000
_cell.length_c   1.000
_cell.angle_alpha   90.00
_cell.angle_beta   90.00
_cell.angle_gamma   90.00
#
_symmetry.space_group_name_H-M   'P 1'
#
loop_
_entity.id
_entity.type
_entity.pdbx_description
1 polymer ?
#
loop_
_entity_poly.entity_id
_entity_poly.type
_entity_poly.pdbx_seq_one_letter_code
_entity_poly.pdbx_strand_id
1 'polypeptide(L)' 'VLAEEIRRHDHAYYVLAEPTISDSEYDRLYRELLDLEEAHPGLMTADSPSQRIGGKPVSEFPSHTHALPMMSLDNTYSYE' A
#
# COMPACT_ATOMS: atom_id res chain seq x y z
N VAL A 1 -9.68 -6.89 8.85
CA VAL A 1 -8.88 -8.12 8.57
C VAL A 1 -8.01 -7.91 7.35
N LEU A 2 -8.56 -7.74 6.14
CA LEU A 2 -7.76 -7.55 4.91
C LEU A 2 -6.81 -6.33 4.95
N ALA A 3 -7.32 -5.15 5.34
CA ALA A 3 -6.48 -3.96 5.49
C ALA A 3 -5.34 -4.14 6.51
N GLU A 4 -5.53 -4.98 7.52
CA GLU A 4 -4.49 -5.28 8.51
C GLU A 4 -3.45 -6.26 7.96
N GLU A 5 -3.88 -7.23 7.14
CA GLU A 5 -2.99 -8.13 6.43
C GLU A 5 -2.08 -7.39 5.46
N ILE A 6 -2.64 -6.50 4.63
CA ILE A 6 -1.86 -5.66 3.71
C ILE A 6 -0.85 -4.81 4.48
N ARG A 7 -1.25 -4.20 5.61
CA ARG A 7 -0.31 -3.43 6.46
C ARG A 7 0.85 -4.26 7.00
N ARG A 8 0.65 -5.54 7.29
CA ARG A 8 1.75 -6.43 7.71
C ARG A 8 2.73 -6.64 6.57
N HIS A 9 2.24 -6.82 5.34
CA HIS A 9 3.08 -6.95 4.16
C HIS A 9 3.79 -5.64 3.80
N ASP A 10 3.11 -4.49 3.92
CA ASP A 10 3.72 -3.16 3.75
C ASP A 10 4.89 -2.96 4.71
N HIS A 11 4.71 -3.31 5.99
CA HIS A 11 5.76 -3.18 6.99
C HIS A 11 6.95 -4.10 6.66
N ALA A 12 6.67 -5.34 6.27
CA ALA A 12 7.69 -6.30 5.86
C ALA A 12 8.49 -5.80 4.65
N TYR A 13 7.83 -5.21 3.66
CA TYR A 13 8.45 -4.69 2.44
C TYR A 13 9.19 -3.36 2.67
N TYR A 14 8.52 -2.33 3.19
CA TYR A 14 9.06 -0.97 3.29
C TYR A 14 9.98 -0.74 4.49
N VAL A 15 9.77 -1.45 5.60
CA VAL A 15 10.49 -1.20 6.86
C VAL A 15 11.53 -2.27 7.13
N LEU A 16 11.16 -3.54 7.00
CA LEU A 16 12.06 -4.66 7.30
C LEU A 16 12.93 -5.07 6.11
N ALA A 17 12.55 -4.69 4.88
CA ALA A 17 13.15 -5.20 3.64
C ALA A 17 13.14 -6.74 3.58
N GLU A 18 12.12 -7.37 4.17
CA GLU A 18 11.91 -8.82 4.26
C GLU A 18 10.50 -9.18 3.76
N PRO A 19 10.22 -9.07 2.45
CA PRO A 19 8.90 -9.38 1.91
C PRO A 19 8.50 -10.83 2.20
N THR A 20 7.28 -11.02 2.71
CA THR A 20 6.77 -12.34 3.10
C THR A 20 5.92 -13.02 2.03
N ILE A 21 5.53 -12.26 0.99
CA ILE A 21 4.70 -12.70 -0.14
C ILE A 21 5.26 -12.09 -1.43
N SER A 22 4.91 -12.66 -2.59
CA SER A 22 5.32 -12.08 -3.88
C SER A 22 4.50 -10.84 -4.23
N ASP A 23 5.04 -10.00 -5.12
CA ASP A 23 4.36 -8.80 -5.63
C ASP A 23 2.97 -9.15 -6.18
N SER A 24 2.84 -10.24 -6.94
CA SER A 24 1.55 -10.70 -7.48
C SER A 24 0.53 -11.11 -6.41
N GLU A 25 0.99 -11.66 -5.27
CA GLU A 25 0.11 -12.01 -4.16
C GLU A 25 -0.35 -10.74 -3.44
N TYR A 26 0.56 -9.79 -3.24
CA TYR A 26 0.26 -8.48 -2.68
C TYR A 26 -0.76 -7.73 -3.55
N ASP A 27 -0.53 -7.70 -4.86
CA ASP A 27 -1.38 -7.04 -5.84
C ASP A 27 -2.81 -7.61 -5.85
N ARG A 28 -2.95 -8.92 -5.64
CA ARG A 28 -4.26 -9.57 -5.52
C ARG A 28 -4.99 -9.11 -4.26
N LEU A 29 -4.31 -9.08 -3.11
CA LEU A 29 -4.90 -8.61 -1.85
C LEU A 29 -5.29 -7.13 -1.95
N TYR A 30 -4.42 -6.32 -2.56
CA TYR A 30 -4.67 -4.90 -2.74
C TYR A 30 -5.87 -4.65 -3.67
N ARG A 31 -5.99 -5.41 -4.77
CA ARG A 31 -7.18 -5.34 -5.64
C ARG A 31 -8.46 -5.74 -4.92
N GLU A 32 -8.43 -6.79 -4.12
CA GLU A 32 -9.59 -7.18 -3.29
C GLU A 32 -10.00 -6.06 -2.32
N LEU A 33 -9.04 -5.34 -1.74
CA LEU A 33 -9.33 -4.18 -0.89
C LEU A 33 -10.02 -3.06 -1.69
N LEU A 34 -9.52 -2.73 -2.88
CA LEU A 34 -10.12 -1.70 -3.74
C LEU A 34 -11.55 -2.05 -4.14
N ASP A 35 -11.78 -3.30 -4.57
CA ASP A 35 -13.11 -3.78 -4.98
C ASP A 35 -14.11 -3.68 -3.81
N LEU A 36 -13.66 -4.00 -2.59
CA LEU A 36 -14.48 -3.88 -1.38
C LEU A 36 -14.79 -2.42 -1.01
N GLU A 37 -13.83 -1.52 -1.12
CA GLU A 37 -14.01 -0.10 -0.85
C GLU A 37 -14.90 0.58 -1.90
N GLU A 38 -14.79 0.18 -3.16
CA GLU A 38 -15.68 0.64 -4.23
C GLU A 38 -17.12 0.15 -4.00
N ALA A 39 -17.31 -1.13 -3.68
CA ALA A 39 -18.62 -1.69 -3.38
C ALA A 39 -19.24 -1.11 -2.10
N HIS A 40 -18.40 -0.71 -1.14
CA HIS A 40 -18.83 -0.19 0.16
C HIS A 40 -18.05 1.08 0.56
N PRO A 41 -18.40 2.25 0.00
CA PRO A 41 -17.67 3.51 0.28
C PRO A 41 -17.60 3.90 1.76
N GLY A 42 -18.54 3.42 2.59
CA GLY A 42 -18.53 3.63 4.03
C GLY A 42 -17.47 2.84 4.81
N LEU A 43 -16.80 1.87 4.16
CA LEU A 43 -15.67 1.13 4.73
C LEU A 43 -14.33 1.81 4.49
N MET A 44 -14.25 2.77 3.56
CA MET A 44 -13.01 3.47 3.25
C MET A 44 -12.63 4.39 4.40
N THR A 45 -11.44 4.20 4.96
CA THR A 45 -10.89 5.01 6.05
C THR A 45 -9.65 5.76 5.60
N ALA A 46 -9.37 6.90 6.25
CA ALA A 46 -8.19 7.70 5.92
C ALA A 46 -6.85 6.99 6.20
N ASP A 47 -6.86 5.93 7.02
CA ASP A 47 -5.71 5.08 7.32
C ASP A 47 -5.68 3.77 6.51
N SER A 48 -6.60 3.60 5.56
CA SER A 48 -6.61 2.44 4.66
C SER A 48 -5.32 2.38 3.84
N PRO A 49 -4.78 1.17 3.58
CA PRO A 49 -3.65 1.01 2.66
C PRO A 49 -3.88 1.64 1.29
N SER A 50 -5.13 1.67 0.81
CA SER A 50 -5.48 2.27 -0.50
C SER A 50 -5.31 3.79 -0.55
N GLN A 51 -5.29 4.45 0.61
CA GLN A 51 -5.21 5.92 0.74
C GLN A 51 -3.79 6.40 1.06
N ARG A 52 -2.82 5.49 1.16
CA ARG A 52 -1.45 5.78 1.60
C ARG A 52 -0.43 5.47 0.51
N ILE A 53 0.64 6.25 0.48
CA ILE A 53 1.78 6.05 -0.42
C ILE A 53 3.00 5.67 0.42
N GLY A 54 3.46 4.43 0.26
CA GLY A 54 4.67 3.91 0.88
C GLY A 54 4.60 3.71 2.41
N GLY A 55 5.75 3.33 2.96
CA GLY A 55 5.95 3.11 4.40
C GLY A 55 6.35 4.38 5.17
N LYS A 56 6.44 4.25 6.50
CA LYS A 56 6.97 5.31 7.36
C LYS A 56 8.47 5.51 7.08
N PRO A 57 8.97 6.74 6.95
CA PRO A 57 10.40 6.99 6.82
C PRO A 57 11.20 6.40 7.99
N VAL A 58 12.37 5.83 7.68
CA VAL A 58 13.32 5.34 8.68
C VAL A 58 13.90 6.52 9.48
N SER A 59 14.14 6.32 10.78
CA SER A 59 14.56 7.39 11.71
C SER A 59 16.06 7.67 11.69
N GLU A 60 16.84 6.78 11.10
CA GLU A 60 18.30 6.81 11.01
C GLU A 60 18.79 7.95 10.11
N PHE A 61 17.94 8.43 9.20
CA PHE A 61 18.24 9.53 8.29
C PHE A 61 17.39 10.77 8.61
N PRO A 62 17.94 11.99 8.41
CA PRO A 62 17.14 13.20 8.51
C PRO A 62 16.04 13.18 7.45
N SER A 63 14.80 13.43 7.89
CA SER A 63 13.64 13.52 6.99
C SER A 63 13.68 14.84 6.23
N HIS A 64 13.43 14.78 4.92
CA HIS A 64 13.28 15.95 4.06
C HIS A 64 11.90 15.98 3.42
N THR A 65 11.25 17.15 3.45
CA THR A 65 9.96 17.34 2.78
C THR A 65 10.20 17.47 1.28
N HIS A 66 9.53 16.63 0.49
CA HIS A 66 9.54 16.77 -0.97
C HIS A 66 8.79 18.04 -1.39
N ALA A 67 9.35 18.78 -2.36
CA ALA A 67 8.76 20.03 -2.86
C ALA A 67 7.41 19.82 -3.56
N LEU A 68 7.20 18.61 -4.10
CA LEU A 68 5.95 18.14 -4.67
C LEU A 68 5.61 16.78 -4.04
N PRO A 69 4.31 16.44 -3.92
CA PRO A 69 3.90 15.13 -3.43
C PRO A 69 4.50 14.01 -4.29
N MET A 70 5.02 12.96 -3.65
CA MET A 70 5.35 11.72 -4.34
C MET A 70 4.06 10.97 -4.64
N MET A 71 3.93 10.48 -5.87
CA MET A 71 2.78 9.71 -6.34
C MET A 71 3.18 8.25 -6.48
N SER A 72 2.20 7.34 -6.36
CA SER A 72 2.35 5.96 -6.83
C SER A 72 1.93 5.87 -8.30
N LEU A 73 2.26 4.74 -8.92
CA LEU A 73 1.72 4.34 -10.22
C LEU A 73 0.62 3.30 -9.98
N ASP A 74 -0.44 3.38 -10.80
CA ASP A 74 -1.41 2.29 -10.89
C ASP A 74 -0.81 1.13 -11.71
N ASN A 75 -1.23 -0.08 -11.35
CA ASN A 75 -0.74 -1.30 -11.98
C ASN A 75 -1.65 -1.74 -13.14
N THR A 76 -1.05 -2.26 -14.21
CA THR A 76 -1.75 -3.01 -15.26
C THR A 76 -1.16 -4.42 -15.39
N TYR A 77 -2.03 -5.40 -15.65
CA TYR A 77 -1.66 -6.80 -15.85
C TYR A 77 -2.19 -7.36 -17.19
N SER A 78 -2.89 -6.53 -17.96
CA SER A 78 -3.39 -6.84 -19.30
C SER A 78 -2.71 -5.96 -20.33
N TYR A 79 -2.61 -6.46 -21.55
CA TYR A 79 -2.13 -5.69 -22.70
C TYR A 79 -3.19 -4.74 -23.29
N GLU A 80 -4.46 -4.99 -22.98
CA GLU A 80 -5.60 -4.16 -23.41
C GLU A 80 -5.66 -2.83 -22.66
#